data_AF-A0A7I8WSP5-F1
#
_entry.id   AF-A0A7I8WSP5-F1
#
_cell.length_a   1.000
_cell.length_b   1.000
_cell.length_c   1.000
_cell.angle_alpha   90.00
_cell.angle_beta   90.00
_cell.angle_gamma   90.00
#
_symmetry.space_group_name_H-M   'P 1'
#
loop_
_entity.id
_entity.type
_entity.pdbx_description
1 polymer ?
#
loop_
_entity_poly.entity_id
_entity_poly.type
_entity_poly.pdbx_seq_one_letter_code
_entity_poly.pdbx_strand_id
1 'polypeptide(L)'
;MADLNESFDSSASLEFPDLLIEDDERCHRRFMFTSRCNNDIKLYLLNHPKTNTPALFEIAEEGLNEVFQISSDDRSVIYGETVIKKGEFYMCSPLHPFFLLVSTLADKKPKELKLEELFVDNLLLVARLPSSLKALEIATIVSDEGGVKKYTYDHEYLITWLTKRFQIFVKAVKTNGQAPPMYLEYDSSLRYFTFQIFSDYLSEALTNEMRCVLEIEKPAIPTSTSTPATAKRKVDIPKAEKRPPPLSVKQRKLKEASKGVQSLTMFFNKAP
;
A
#
# COMPACT_ATOMS: atom_id res chain seq x y z
N MET A 1 -12.47 64.36 29.27
CA MET A 1 -12.54 62.98 28.72
C MET A 1 -12.84 62.08 29.89
N ALA A 2 -13.96 61.38 29.82
CA ALA A 2 -14.59 60.70 30.94
C ALA A 2 -13.83 59.43 31.36
N ASP A 3 -13.90 59.17 32.67
CA ASP A 3 -13.52 57.93 33.34
C ASP A 3 -14.21 56.71 32.76
N LEU A 4 -13.50 55.59 32.66
CA LEU A 4 -14.06 54.25 32.82
C LEU A 4 -13.05 53.38 33.55
N ASN A 5 -13.23 53.35 34.86
CA ASN A 5 -12.70 52.39 35.80
C ASN A 5 -13.62 51.16 35.72
N GLU A 6 -13.14 50.03 35.19
CA GLU A 6 -13.87 48.76 35.31
C GLU A 6 -13.01 47.70 35.99
N SER A 7 -13.61 47.20 37.06
CA SER A 7 -13.16 46.24 38.04
C SER A 7 -12.79 44.90 37.43
N PHE A 8 -11.62 44.39 37.78
CA PHE A 8 -11.24 43.00 37.57
C PHE A 8 -12.02 42.12 38.56
N ASP A 9 -13.14 41.56 38.12
CA ASP A 9 -13.91 40.61 38.91
C ASP A 9 -13.20 39.23 38.90
N SER A 10 -12.52 38.96 40.01
CA SER A 10 -11.83 37.70 40.31
C SER A 10 -12.82 36.71 40.95
N SER A 11 -13.87 36.34 40.24
CA SER A 11 -14.78 35.26 40.70
C SER A 11 -15.63 34.63 39.59
N ALA A 12 -15.06 34.39 38.40
CA ALA A 12 -15.67 33.48 37.43
C ALA A 12 -15.05 32.08 37.58
N SER A 13 -15.55 31.32 38.55
CA SER A 13 -15.45 29.86 38.53
C SER A 13 -16.17 29.36 37.29
N LEU A 14 -15.41 29.12 36.21
CA LEU A 14 -15.88 28.34 35.07
C LEU A 14 -16.05 26.90 35.56
N GLU A 15 -17.24 26.62 36.09
CA GLU A 15 -17.75 25.27 36.20
C GLU A 15 -17.77 24.70 34.79
N PHE A 16 -16.83 23.78 34.51
CA PHE A 16 -16.90 22.95 33.32
C PHE A 16 -18.12 22.05 33.51
N PRO A 17 -19.19 22.19 32.69
CA PRO A 17 -20.27 21.22 32.77
C PRO A 17 -19.68 19.85 32.40
N ASP A 18 -19.87 18.87 33.30
CA ASP A 18 -19.58 17.46 33.11
C ASP A 18 -20.34 16.90 31.90
N LEU A 19 -19.82 17.20 30.71
CA LEU A 19 -20.23 16.64 29.42
C LEU A 19 -18.98 16.13 28.69
N LEU A 20 -18.08 15.48 29.44
CA LEU A 20 -17.39 14.32 28.88
C LEU A 20 -18.43 13.20 28.85
N ILE A 21 -19.25 13.19 27.80
CA ILE A 21 -19.93 11.95 27.40
C ILE A 21 -18.81 11.04 26.90
N GLU A 22 -18.21 10.36 27.87
CA GLU A 22 -17.41 9.15 27.73
C GLU A 22 -18.35 8.08 27.17
N ASP A 23 -18.38 7.92 25.85
CA ASP A 23 -18.75 6.64 25.26
C ASP A 23 -18.22 6.55 23.83
N ASP A 24 -16.95 6.17 23.74
CA ASP A 24 -16.23 5.88 22.49
C ASP A 24 -16.61 4.51 21.89
N GLU A 25 -17.65 3.82 22.40
CA GLU A 25 -18.17 2.53 21.91
C GLU A 25 -18.53 2.52 20.41
N ARG A 26 -18.56 3.68 19.75
CA ARG A 26 -18.81 3.84 18.30
C ARG A 26 -17.55 3.94 17.44
N CYS A 27 -16.35 3.80 18.00
CA CYS A 27 -15.10 3.81 17.25
C CYS A 27 -14.90 2.50 16.45
N HIS A 28 -15.67 2.31 15.37
CA HIS A 28 -15.40 1.27 14.37
C HIS A 28 -14.04 1.53 13.70
N ARG A 29 -13.20 0.49 13.52
CA ARG A 29 -11.96 0.59 12.75
C ARG A 29 -12.23 1.30 11.42
N ARG A 30 -11.77 2.55 11.28
CA ARG A 30 -11.96 3.31 10.05
C ARG A 30 -10.91 2.88 9.05
N PHE A 31 -11.36 2.27 7.97
CA PHE A 31 -10.56 2.12 6.77
C PHE A 31 -10.48 3.50 6.10
N MET A 32 -9.34 3.81 5.49
CA MET A 32 -9.26 4.97 4.61
C MET A 32 -9.92 4.59 3.29
N PHE A 33 -11.16 5.02 3.17
CA PHE A 33 -11.94 4.92 1.96
C PHE A 33 -11.62 6.11 1.06
N THR A 34 -11.50 5.86 -0.24
CA THR A 34 -11.76 6.95 -1.20
C THR A 34 -13.21 7.40 -1.03
N SER A 35 -13.55 8.63 -1.42
CA SER A 35 -14.84 9.30 -1.12
C SER A 35 -16.13 8.60 -1.59
N ARG A 36 -16.06 7.36 -2.09
CA ARG A 36 -17.13 6.61 -2.77
C ARG A 36 -17.55 5.29 -2.08
N CYS A 37 -17.06 4.96 -0.90
CA CYS A 37 -17.43 3.69 -0.25
C CYS A 37 -18.77 3.82 0.52
N ASN A 38 -19.69 2.89 0.26
CA ASN A 38 -20.97 2.75 0.97
C ASN A 38 -20.79 2.01 2.32
N ASN A 39 -21.78 2.10 3.20
CA ASN A 39 -21.71 1.53 4.56
C ASN A 39 -21.69 -0.01 4.63
N ASP A 40 -22.00 -0.72 3.53
CA ASP A 40 -21.99 -2.20 3.45
C ASP A 40 -20.87 -2.70 2.53
N ILE A 41 -19.66 -2.76 3.07
CA ILE A 41 -18.48 -3.19 2.32
C ILE A 41 -18.33 -4.71 2.41
N LYS A 42 -18.39 -5.37 1.25
CA LYS A 42 -18.08 -6.79 1.13
C LYS A 42 -16.67 -6.96 0.58
N LEU A 43 -15.84 -7.63 1.38
CA LEU A 43 -14.48 -7.98 1.00
C LEU A 43 -14.44 -9.40 0.45
N TYR A 44 -13.71 -9.55 -0.64
CA TYR A 44 -13.50 -10.81 -1.34
C TYR A 44 -12.02 -11.13 -1.33
N LEU A 45 -11.70 -12.39 -1.08
CA LEU A 45 -10.35 -12.89 -1.23
C LEU A 45 -10.19 -13.37 -2.69
N LEU A 46 -9.29 -12.72 -3.42
CA LEU A 46 -8.95 -13.03 -4.81
C LEU A 46 -7.43 -13.12 -4.95
N ASN A 47 -6.94 -13.76 -6.01
CA ASN A 47 -5.51 -13.84 -6.23
C ASN A 47 -4.98 -12.55 -6.86
N HIS A 48 -3.90 -12.01 -6.30
CA HIS A 48 -3.23 -10.84 -6.84
C HIS A 48 -2.60 -11.17 -8.22
N PRO A 49 -2.75 -10.33 -9.26
CA PRO A 49 -2.39 -10.67 -10.66
C PRO A 49 -0.94 -11.11 -10.86
N LYS A 50 0.00 -10.50 -10.10
CA LYS A 50 1.44 -10.76 -10.24
C LYS A 50 1.92 -11.98 -9.49
N THR A 51 1.50 -12.11 -8.23
CA THR A 51 2.05 -13.11 -7.31
C THR A 51 1.19 -14.34 -7.24
N ASN A 52 -0.06 -14.28 -7.74
CA ASN A 52 -1.08 -15.30 -7.60
C ASN A 52 -1.35 -15.68 -6.12
N THR A 53 -1.02 -14.80 -5.18
CA THR A 53 -1.26 -14.98 -3.75
C THR A 53 -2.61 -14.36 -3.36
N PRO A 54 -3.30 -14.91 -2.35
CA PRO A 54 -4.54 -14.33 -1.87
C PRO A 54 -4.35 -12.89 -1.39
N ALA A 55 -5.17 -11.98 -1.89
CA ALA A 55 -5.23 -10.56 -1.55
C ALA A 55 -6.70 -10.12 -1.39
N LEU A 56 -6.93 -9.07 -0.61
CA LEU A 56 -8.27 -8.57 -0.31
C LEU A 56 -8.70 -7.52 -1.34
N PHE A 57 -9.93 -7.67 -1.83
CA PHE A 57 -10.56 -6.73 -2.74
C PHE A 57 -11.97 -6.40 -2.29
N GLU A 58 -12.39 -5.17 -2.53
CA GLU A 58 -13.79 -4.76 -2.45
C GLU A 58 -14.37 -4.75 -3.86
N ILE A 59 -15.44 -5.52 -4.08
CA ILE A 59 -16.24 -5.45 -5.30
C ILE A 59 -17.44 -4.56 -5.00
N ALA A 60 -17.39 -3.32 -5.48
CA ALA A 60 -18.47 -2.35 -5.40
C ALA A 60 -19.35 -2.44 -6.66
N GLU A 61 -20.51 -1.78 -6.65
CA GLU A 61 -21.45 -1.78 -7.78
C GLU A 61 -20.81 -1.29 -9.09
N GLU A 62 -19.99 -0.23 -9.00
CA GLU A 62 -19.40 0.45 -10.15
C GLU A 62 -17.91 0.15 -10.36
N GLY A 63 -17.30 -0.71 -9.54
CA GLY A 63 -15.85 -0.92 -9.62
C GLY A 63 -15.26 -1.90 -8.63
N LEU A 64 -13.93 -1.94 -8.64
CA LEU A 64 -13.12 -2.81 -7.80
C LEU A 64 -12.11 -1.94 -7.06
N ASN A 65 -11.96 -2.16 -5.76
CA ASN A 65 -10.87 -1.58 -4.98
C ASN A 65 -9.97 -2.69 -4.47
N GLU A 66 -8.66 -2.49 -4.57
CA GLU A 66 -7.67 -3.31 -3.87
C GLU A 66 -7.51 -2.79 -2.43
N VAL A 67 -7.45 -3.71 -1.47
CA VAL A 67 -7.33 -3.38 -0.05
C VAL A 67 -5.90 -3.61 0.40
N PHE A 68 -5.20 -2.51 0.67
CA PHE A 68 -3.84 -2.53 1.19
C PHE A 68 -3.85 -2.45 2.71
N GLN A 69 -3.00 -3.26 3.35
CA GLN A 69 -2.63 -3.06 4.74
C GLN A 69 -1.36 -2.22 4.80
N ILE A 70 -1.46 -1.05 5.42
CA ILE A 70 -0.33 -0.17 5.70
C ILE A 70 -0.04 -0.31 7.19
N SER A 71 1.21 -0.67 7.53
CA SER A 71 1.63 -0.83 8.92
C SER A 71 3.04 -0.28 9.12
N SER A 72 3.35 0.12 10.35
CA SER A 72 4.68 0.59 10.74
C SER A 72 5.04 0.03 12.10
N ASP A 73 6.05 -0.86 12.14
CA ASP A 73 6.48 -1.51 13.39
C ASP A 73 6.92 -0.50 14.48
N ASP A 74 7.38 0.67 14.08
CA ASP A 74 7.93 1.70 14.96
C ASP A 74 6.88 2.72 15.44
N ARG A 75 5.60 2.58 15.06
CA ARG A 75 4.56 3.55 15.39
C ARG A 75 3.33 2.85 15.93
N SER A 76 2.69 3.46 16.90
CA SER A 76 1.32 3.12 17.30
C SER A 76 0.47 4.36 17.14
N VAL A 77 -0.81 4.17 16.83
CA VAL A 77 -1.73 5.29 16.61
C VAL A 77 -2.81 5.24 17.68
N ILE A 78 -3.03 6.37 18.34
CA ILE A 78 -4.14 6.55 19.27
C ILE A 78 -5.41 6.68 18.43
N TYR A 79 -6.43 5.91 18.79
CA TYR A 79 -7.70 5.85 18.09
C TYR A 79 -8.84 5.82 19.12
N GLY A 80 -9.49 6.97 19.31
CA GLY A 80 -10.37 7.20 20.46
C GLY A 80 -9.60 6.97 21.77
N GLU A 81 -10.19 6.19 22.65
CA GLU A 81 -9.58 5.71 23.91
C GLU A 81 -8.61 4.52 23.74
N THR A 82 -8.41 4.02 22.52
CA THR A 82 -7.58 2.83 22.26
C THR A 82 -6.26 3.15 21.58
N VAL A 83 -5.33 2.18 21.60
CA VAL A 83 -4.06 2.25 20.87
C VAL A 83 -4.00 1.14 19.83
N ILE A 84 -3.91 1.51 18.55
CA ILE A 84 -3.64 0.60 17.44
C ILE A 84 -2.15 0.29 17.42
N LYS A 85 -1.82 -0.93 17.81
CA LYS A 85 -0.45 -1.48 17.72
C LYS A 85 0.02 -1.45 16.27
N LYS A 86 1.31 -1.11 16.05
CA LYS A 86 1.95 -1.01 14.73
C LYS A 86 1.31 0.00 13.77
N GLY A 87 0.39 0.85 14.25
CA GLY A 87 -0.28 1.86 13.42
C GLY A 87 -0.82 1.23 12.14
N GLU A 88 -1.56 0.13 12.27
CA GLU A 88 -2.10 -0.58 11.12
C GLU A 88 -3.35 0.15 10.61
N PHE A 89 -3.35 0.49 9.32
CA PHE A 89 -4.49 1.06 8.61
C PHE A 89 -4.73 0.26 7.34
N TYR A 90 -5.99 0.21 6.92
CA TYR A 90 -6.35 -0.36 5.65
C TYR A 90 -6.75 0.77 4.69
N MET A 91 -6.32 0.65 3.44
CA MET A 91 -6.59 1.59 2.36
C MET A 91 -7.24 0.87 1.20
N CYS A 92 -8.39 1.35 0.75
CA CYS A 92 -9.02 0.89 -0.50
C CYS A 92 -8.54 1.76 -1.65
N SER A 93 -7.89 1.18 -2.65
CA SER A 93 -7.46 1.88 -3.86
C SER A 93 -8.23 1.39 -5.08
N PRO A 94 -8.86 2.28 -5.87
CA PRO A 94 -9.52 1.89 -7.10
C PRO A 94 -8.56 1.19 -8.08
N LEU A 95 -8.95 0.00 -8.52
CA LEU A 95 -8.23 -0.81 -9.49
C LEU A 95 -9.13 -1.07 -10.69
N HIS A 96 -8.56 -1.05 -11.89
CA HIS A 96 -9.34 -1.47 -13.06
C HIS A 96 -9.56 -2.99 -12.99
N PRO A 97 -10.82 -3.47 -12.92
CA PRO A 97 -11.11 -4.86 -12.57
C PRO A 97 -10.56 -5.88 -13.58
N PHE A 98 -10.44 -5.48 -14.84
CA PHE A 98 -9.89 -6.33 -15.88
C PHE A 98 -8.47 -6.86 -15.58
N PHE A 99 -7.64 -6.18 -14.78
CA PHE A 99 -6.32 -6.70 -14.40
C PHE A 99 -6.38 -8.04 -13.65
N LEU A 100 -7.43 -8.30 -12.87
CA LEU A 100 -7.65 -9.60 -12.23
C LEU A 100 -8.07 -10.70 -13.23
N LEU A 101 -8.65 -10.30 -14.36
CA LEU A 101 -9.17 -11.21 -15.37
C LEU A 101 -8.11 -11.56 -16.43
N VAL A 102 -7.11 -10.69 -16.63
CA VAL A 102 -6.07 -10.85 -17.66
C VAL A 102 -5.33 -12.18 -17.53
N SER A 103 -4.89 -12.57 -16.33
CA SER A 103 -4.15 -13.84 -16.15
C SER A 103 -5.00 -15.04 -16.53
N THR A 104 -6.24 -15.08 -16.03
CA THR A 104 -7.18 -16.17 -16.33
C THR A 104 -7.52 -16.22 -17.81
N LEU A 105 -7.63 -15.07 -18.48
CA LEU A 105 -7.92 -14.98 -19.90
C LEU A 105 -6.72 -15.46 -20.75
N ALA A 106 -5.50 -15.04 -20.40
CA ALA A 106 -4.28 -15.41 -21.11
C ALA A 106 -3.98 -16.92 -21.07
N ASP A 107 -4.46 -17.63 -20.04
CA ASP A 107 -4.34 -19.08 -19.91
C ASP A 107 -5.36 -19.87 -20.76
N LYS A 108 -6.35 -19.20 -21.38
CA LYS A 108 -7.38 -19.87 -22.19
C LYS A 108 -6.88 -20.15 -23.59
N LYS A 109 -7.34 -21.28 -24.15
CA LYS A 109 -7.19 -21.56 -25.58
C LYS A 109 -8.19 -20.73 -26.38
N PRO A 110 -7.90 -20.39 -27.64
CA PRO A 110 -8.86 -19.73 -28.53
C PRO A 110 -10.08 -20.62 -28.74
N LYS A 111 -11.15 -20.31 -28.00
CA LYS A 111 -12.44 -20.99 -28.06
C LYS A 111 -13.52 -19.98 -27.70
N GLU A 112 -14.63 -20.00 -28.42
CA GLU A 112 -15.81 -19.23 -28.05
C GLU A 112 -16.40 -19.74 -26.74
N LEU A 113 -16.42 -18.88 -25.73
CA LEU A 113 -16.92 -19.18 -24.39
C LEU A 113 -17.83 -18.06 -23.89
N LYS A 114 -18.85 -18.44 -23.12
CA LYS A 114 -19.66 -17.48 -22.36
C LYS A 114 -18.88 -16.91 -21.17
N LEU A 115 -19.38 -15.81 -20.61
CA LEU A 115 -18.74 -15.18 -19.44
C LEU A 115 -18.61 -16.15 -18.26
N GLU A 116 -19.66 -16.93 -17.99
CA GLU A 116 -19.72 -17.96 -16.94
C GLU A 116 -18.78 -19.15 -17.19
N GLU A 117 -18.37 -19.37 -18.43
CA GLU A 117 -17.43 -20.44 -18.80
C GLU A 117 -15.97 -19.95 -18.74
N LEU A 118 -15.75 -18.64 -18.91
CA LEU A 118 -14.45 -18.01 -18.80
C LEU A 118 -14.01 -17.83 -17.36
N PHE A 119 -14.92 -17.32 -16.52
CA PHE A 119 -14.65 -16.94 -15.14
C PHE A 119 -15.63 -17.62 -14.18
N VAL A 120 -15.09 -18.09 -13.06
CA VAL A 120 -15.83 -18.80 -12.01
C VAL A 120 -15.78 -18.03 -10.69
N ASP A 121 -16.70 -18.34 -9.79
CA ASP A 121 -16.75 -17.83 -8.42
C ASP A 121 -16.68 -16.29 -8.34
N ASN A 122 -15.83 -15.76 -7.46
CA ASN A 122 -15.67 -14.33 -7.25
C ASN A 122 -15.09 -13.61 -8.49
N LEU A 123 -14.38 -14.30 -9.40
CA LEU A 123 -13.92 -13.69 -10.65
C LEU A 123 -15.08 -13.45 -11.63
N LEU A 124 -16.14 -14.24 -11.58
CA LEU A 124 -17.35 -13.98 -12.36
C LEU A 124 -18.02 -12.67 -11.91
N LEU A 125 -18.01 -12.37 -10.60
CA LEU A 125 -18.50 -11.10 -10.08
C LEU A 125 -17.68 -9.91 -10.63
N VAL A 126 -16.35 -10.04 -10.64
CA VAL A 126 -15.45 -9.04 -11.23
C VAL A 126 -15.69 -8.89 -12.74
N ALA A 127 -15.90 -10.00 -13.45
CA ALA A 127 -16.15 -10.01 -14.90
C ALA A 127 -17.46 -9.33 -15.29
N ARG A 128 -18.47 -9.35 -14.42
CA ARG A 128 -19.76 -8.68 -14.61
C ARG A 128 -19.74 -7.18 -14.37
N LEU A 129 -18.66 -6.62 -13.82
CA LEU A 129 -18.53 -5.17 -13.64
C LEU A 129 -18.58 -4.46 -15.01
N PRO A 130 -19.25 -3.30 -15.13
CA PRO A 130 -19.40 -2.61 -16.41
C PRO A 130 -18.06 -2.29 -17.11
N SER A 131 -17.02 -1.94 -16.34
CA SER A 131 -15.68 -1.68 -16.86
C SER A 131 -14.95 -2.95 -17.32
N SER A 132 -15.21 -4.10 -16.68
CA SER A 132 -14.71 -5.40 -17.12
C SER A 132 -15.34 -5.83 -18.44
N LEU A 133 -16.66 -5.70 -18.57
CA LEU A 133 -17.37 -6.07 -19.80
C LEU A 133 -16.88 -5.25 -21.00
N LYS A 134 -16.73 -3.94 -20.83
CA LYS A 134 -16.14 -3.06 -21.87
C LYS A 134 -14.70 -3.45 -22.21
N ALA A 135 -13.90 -3.82 -21.23
CA ALA A 135 -12.53 -4.24 -21.47
C ALA A 135 -12.47 -5.60 -22.18
N LEU A 136 -13.33 -6.55 -21.82
CA LEU A 136 -13.48 -7.83 -22.52
C LEU A 136 -13.82 -7.62 -24.00
N GLU A 137 -14.76 -6.73 -24.31
CA GLU A 137 -15.13 -6.42 -25.69
C GLU A 137 -13.98 -5.84 -26.53
N ILE A 138 -13.00 -5.20 -25.89
CA ILE A 138 -11.81 -4.64 -26.57
C ILE A 138 -10.67 -5.66 -26.62
N ALA A 139 -10.56 -6.53 -25.61
CA ALA A 139 -9.43 -7.44 -25.42
C ALA A 139 -9.69 -8.86 -25.97
N THR A 140 -10.85 -9.12 -26.55
CA THR A 140 -11.24 -10.43 -27.11
C THR A 140 -12.04 -10.26 -28.39
N ILE A 141 -12.18 -11.34 -29.16
CA ILE A 141 -13.10 -11.40 -30.29
C ILE A 141 -14.49 -11.72 -29.75
N VAL A 142 -15.47 -10.87 -30.03
CA VAL A 142 -16.85 -11.00 -29.55
C VAL A 142 -17.76 -11.49 -30.67
N SER A 143 -18.53 -12.54 -30.41
CA SER A 143 -19.66 -12.97 -31.23
C SER A 143 -20.96 -12.84 -30.44
N ASP A 144 -22.03 -12.45 -31.13
CA ASP A 144 -23.37 -12.34 -30.56
C ASP A 144 -24.30 -13.27 -31.34
N GLU A 145 -24.71 -14.36 -30.69
CA GLU A 145 -25.64 -15.33 -31.26
C GLU A 145 -26.92 -15.32 -30.41
N GLY A 146 -27.98 -14.72 -30.95
CA GLY A 146 -29.29 -14.71 -30.30
C GLY A 146 -29.32 -13.91 -28.99
N GLY A 147 -28.52 -12.84 -28.86
CA GLY A 147 -28.46 -12.01 -27.66
C GLY A 147 -27.54 -12.55 -26.58
N VAL A 148 -26.81 -13.63 -26.86
CA VAL A 148 -25.80 -14.20 -25.96
C VAL A 148 -24.43 -13.87 -26.50
N LYS A 149 -23.72 -12.98 -25.79
CA LYS A 149 -22.33 -12.66 -26.09
C LYS A 149 -21.41 -13.82 -25.72
N LYS A 150 -20.58 -14.20 -26.66
CA LYS A 150 -19.46 -15.13 -26.48
C LYS A 150 -18.17 -14.37 -26.73
N TYR A 151 -17.13 -14.76 -26.01
CA TYR A 151 -15.82 -14.15 -26.08
C TYR A 151 -14.80 -15.23 -26.43
N THR A 152 -13.97 -14.95 -27.42
CA THR A 152 -12.84 -15.79 -27.81
C THR A 152 -11.55 -15.05 -27.46
N TYR A 153 -10.71 -15.70 -26.65
CA TYR A 153 -9.38 -15.17 -26.37
C TYR A 153 -8.60 -14.99 -27.67
N ASP A 154 -8.12 -13.77 -27.86
CA ASP A 154 -7.17 -13.42 -28.89
C ASP A 154 -6.01 -12.65 -28.26
N HIS A 155 -4.80 -13.09 -28.59
CA HIS A 155 -3.58 -12.56 -27.99
C HIS A 155 -3.31 -11.11 -28.42
N GLU A 156 -3.50 -10.80 -29.70
CA GLU A 156 -3.24 -9.47 -30.25
C GLU A 156 -4.16 -8.41 -29.65
N TYR A 157 -5.44 -8.76 -29.45
CA TYR A 157 -6.43 -7.88 -28.82
C TYR A 157 -6.08 -7.61 -27.35
N LEU A 158 -5.66 -8.63 -26.60
CA LEU A 158 -5.23 -8.45 -25.20
C LEU A 158 -4.00 -7.53 -25.09
N ILE A 159 -2.97 -7.78 -25.90
CA ILE A 159 -1.76 -6.97 -25.92
C ILE A 159 -2.06 -5.53 -26.35
N THR A 160 -2.96 -5.34 -27.31
CA THR A 160 -3.43 -4.01 -27.73
C THR A 160 -4.12 -3.27 -26.59
N TRP A 161 -5.01 -3.95 -25.83
CA TRP A 161 -5.66 -3.36 -24.66
C TRP A 161 -4.63 -2.95 -23.59
N LEU A 162 -3.69 -3.84 -23.26
CA LEU A 162 -2.63 -3.59 -22.28
C LEU A 162 -1.75 -2.41 -22.69
N THR A 163 -1.39 -2.33 -23.97
CA THR A 163 -0.59 -1.23 -24.53
C THR A 163 -1.31 0.11 -24.39
N LYS A 164 -2.59 0.18 -24.77
CA LYS A 164 -3.42 1.38 -24.59
C LYS A 164 -3.53 1.76 -23.11
N ARG A 165 -3.68 0.78 -22.22
CA ARG A 165 -3.77 1.01 -20.78
C ARG A 165 -2.47 1.58 -20.21
N PHE A 166 -1.33 1.06 -20.64
CA PHE A 166 -0.02 1.59 -20.27
C PHE A 166 0.17 3.04 -20.72
N GLN A 167 -0.22 3.39 -21.94
CA GLN A 167 -0.16 4.78 -22.44
C GLN A 167 -1.00 5.75 -21.59
N ILE A 168 -2.19 5.31 -21.15
CA ILE A 168 -3.03 6.09 -20.23
C ILE A 168 -2.29 6.33 -18.91
N PHE A 169 -1.61 5.32 -18.37
CA PHE A 169 -0.82 5.46 -17.13
C PHE A 169 0.35 6.41 -17.30
N VAL A 170 1.13 6.31 -18.38
CA VAL A 170 2.26 7.21 -18.65
C VAL A 170 1.77 8.66 -18.69
N LYS A 171 0.67 8.92 -19.40
CA LYS A 171 0.04 10.25 -19.46
C LYS A 171 -0.40 10.73 -18.08
N ALA A 172 -1.09 9.88 -17.31
CA ALA A 172 -1.58 10.25 -15.99
C ALA A 172 -0.44 10.56 -15.00
N VAL A 173 0.61 9.73 -14.97
CA VAL A 173 1.78 9.95 -14.11
C VAL A 173 2.48 11.27 -14.46
N LYS A 174 2.62 11.57 -15.75
CA LYS A 174 3.20 12.83 -16.24
C LYS A 174 2.37 14.04 -15.85
N THR A 175 1.06 14.01 -16.12
CA THR A 175 0.16 15.14 -15.87
C THR A 175 0.02 15.43 -14.37
N ASN A 176 0.00 14.41 -13.53
CA ASN A 176 -0.21 14.55 -12.09
C ASN A 176 1.09 14.71 -11.29
N GLY A 177 2.25 14.71 -11.94
CA GLY A 177 3.56 14.83 -11.28
C GLY A 177 3.84 13.73 -10.25
N GLN A 178 3.33 12.50 -10.49
CA GLN A 178 3.38 11.39 -9.52
C GLN A 178 4.65 10.55 -9.60
N ALA A 179 5.59 10.93 -10.47
CA ALA A 179 6.92 10.32 -10.55
C ALA A 179 7.95 11.20 -9.83
N PRO A 180 8.99 10.61 -9.22
CA PRO A 180 10.13 11.37 -8.71
C PRO A 180 10.74 12.26 -9.81
N PRO A 181 11.28 13.46 -9.47
CA PRO A 181 11.77 14.42 -10.47
C PRO A 181 12.71 13.83 -11.52
N MET A 182 13.60 12.92 -11.13
CA MET A 182 14.56 12.23 -12.02
C MET A 182 13.88 11.45 -13.18
N TYR A 183 12.63 11.03 -13.00
CA TYR A 183 11.87 10.28 -14.01
C TYR A 183 11.02 11.18 -14.89
N LEU A 184 10.82 12.46 -14.53
CA LEU A 184 10.00 13.39 -15.30
C LEU A 184 10.80 14.10 -16.42
N GLU A 185 12.13 14.08 -16.34
CA GLU A 185 13.02 14.75 -17.29
C GLU A 185 13.01 14.10 -18.69
N TYR A 186 12.95 12.76 -18.74
CA TYR A 186 13.04 11.99 -19.98
C TYR A 186 11.88 11.02 -20.13
N ASP A 187 11.35 10.90 -21.35
CA ASP A 187 10.22 10.01 -21.65
C ASP A 187 10.55 8.53 -21.38
N SER A 188 11.78 8.10 -21.71
CA SER A 188 12.27 6.74 -21.43
C SER A 188 12.28 6.43 -19.93
N SER A 189 12.77 7.35 -19.09
CA SER A 189 12.77 7.22 -17.64
C SER A 189 11.34 7.18 -17.08
N LEU A 190 10.46 8.05 -17.57
CA LEU A 190 9.04 8.06 -17.17
C LEU A 190 8.35 6.73 -17.50
N ARG A 191 8.56 6.23 -18.73
CA ARG A 191 8.01 4.95 -19.18
C ARG A 191 8.54 3.80 -18.34
N TYR A 192 9.83 3.79 -18.03
CA TYR A 192 10.42 2.79 -17.15
C TYR A 192 9.80 2.80 -15.75
N PHE A 193 9.68 3.97 -15.12
CA PHE A 193 9.03 4.13 -13.81
C PHE A 193 7.57 3.66 -13.85
N THR A 194 6.81 4.10 -14.86
CA THR A 194 5.41 3.71 -15.03
C THR A 194 5.28 2.20 -15.23
N PHE A 195 6.24 1.59 -15.95
CA PHE A 195 6.24 0.15 -16.21
C PHE A 195 6.48 -0.66 -14.94
N GLN A 196 7.26 -0.16 -13.98
CA GLN A 196 7.41 -0.82 -12.68
C GLN A 196 6.06 -0.98 -11.98
N ILE A 197 5.29 0.11 -11.89
CA ILE A 197 3.94 0.10 -11.30
C ILE A 197 2.99 -0.79 -12.12
N PHE A 198 3.02 -0.67 -13.44
CA PHE A 198 2.18 -1.46 -14.33
C PHE A 198 2.45 -2.97 -14.20
N SER A 199 3.73 -3.35 -14.08
CA SER A 199 4.15 -4.74 -13.92
C SER A 199 3.70 -5.36 -12.60
N ASP A 200 3.35 -4.56 -11.59
CA ASP A 200 2.81 -5.08 -10.33
C ASP A 200 1.42 -5.72 -10.51
N TYR A 201 0.74 -5.46 -11.62
CA TYR A 201 -0.59 -5.98 -11.93
C TYR A 201 -0.62 -6.96 -13.11
N LEU A 202 0.52 -7.55 -13.45
CA LEU A 202 0.65 -8.54 -14.53
C LEU A 202 1.35 -9.81 -14.03
N SER A 203 1.02 -10.95 -14.65
CA SER A 203 1.78 -12.18 -14.44
C SER A 203 3.22 -12.01 -14.93
N GLU A 204 4.13 -12.85 -14.46
CA GLU A 204 5.55 -12.78 -14.87
C GLU A 204 5.72 -12.95 -16.39
N ALA A 205 4.96 -13.87 -17.00
CA ALA A 205 4.98 -14.10 -18.44
C ALA A 205 4.56 -12.83 -19.22
N LEU A 206 3.42 -12.23 -18.86
CA LEU A 206 2.94 -11.00 -19.50
C LEU A 206 3.83 -9.80 -19.19
N THR A 207 4.46 -9.74 -18.03
CA THR A 207 5.41 -8.68 -17.69
C THR A 207 6.61 -8.71 -18.64
N ASN A 208 7.18 -9.89 -18.90
CA ASN A 208 8.32 -10.03 -19.80
C ASN A 208 7.93 -9.69 -21.24
N GLU A 209 6.77 -10.16 -21.69
CA GLU A 209 6.25 -9.86 -23.02
C GLU A 209 5.95 -8.37 -23.21
N MET A 210 5.21 -7.75 -22.28
CA MET A 210 4.89 -6.33 -22.33
C MET A 210 6.14 -5.45 -22.26
N ARG A 211 7.20 -5.89 -21.57
CA ARG A 211 8.49 -5.18 -21.59
C ARG A 211 9.09 -5.14 -23.00
N CYS A 212 9.01 -6.25 -23.73
CA CYS A 212 9.48 -6.34 -25.12
C CYS A 212 8.60 -5.51 -26.06
N VAL A 213 7.27 -5.71 -26.01
CA VAL A 213 6.31 -4.99 -26.87
C VAL A 213 6.40 -3.47 -26.69
N LEU A 214 6.62 -3.00 -25.46
CA LEU A 214 6.71 -1.58 -25.12
C LEU A 214 8.14 -1.03 -25.19
N GLU A 215 9.14 -1.84 -25.56
CA GLU A 215 10.55 -1.44 -25.68
C GLU A 215 11.06 -0.73 -24.40
N ILE A 216 10.78 -1.30 -23.22
CA ILE A 216 11.12 -0.67 -21.95
C ILE A 216 12.57 -0.96 -21.59
N GLU A 217 13.43 0.03 -21.81
CA GLU A 217 14.83 -0.01 -21.41
C GLU A 217 15.02 0.49 -19.97
N LYS A 218 15.97 -0.13 -19.25
CA LYS A 218 16.38 0.38 -17.94
C LYS A 218 17.25 1.62 -18.14
N PRO A 219 16.85 2.80 -17.63
CA PRO A 219 17.67 3.99 -17.78
C PRO A 219 19.01 3.80 -17.07
N ALA A 220 20.09 4.19 -17.75
CA ALA A 220 21.42 4.32 -17.17
C ALA A 220 21.44 5.52 -16.23
N ILE A 221 20.78 5.41 -15.08
CA ILE A 221 20.89 6.42 -14.03
C ILE A 221 22.32 6.32 -13.50
N PRO A 222 23.13 7.40 -13.53
CA PRO A 222 24.42 7.38 -12.86
C PRO A 222 24.16 7.16 -11.37
N THR A 223 24.73 6.08 -10.82
CA THR A 223 24.80 5.84 -9.38
C THR A 223 25.63 6.95 -8.74
N SER A 224 25.01 8.10 -8.48
CA SER A 224 25.46 9.00 -7.43
C SER A 224 24.95 8.43 -6.11
N THR A 225 25.90 8.02 -5.29
CA THR A 225 25.80 7.63 -3.89
C THR A 225 24.73 8.40 -3.11
N SER A 226 23.64 7.74 -2.75
CA SER A 226 23.27 7.42 -1.35
C SER A 226 21.82 6.92 -1.29
N THR A 227 21.64 5.62 -1.05
CA THR A 227 20.59 5.21 -0.13
C THR A 227 21.02 5.64 1.27
N PRO A 228 20.06 6.01 2.12
CA PRO A 228 19.64 5.00 3.06
C PRO A 228 18.13 4.78 3.07
N ALA A 229 17.81 3.51 3.26
CA ALA A 229 16.61 2.97 3.86
C ALA A 229 15.75 3.98 4.66
N THR A 230 14.42 3.86 4.50
CA THR A 230 13.40 4.31 5.46
C THR A 230 13.48 5.78 5.90
N ALA A 231 12.62 6.62 5.34
CA ALA A 231 12.38 7.98 5.82
C ALA A 231 11.73 7.97 7.22
N LYS A 232 12.53 7.77 8.27
CA LYS A 232 12.26 8.31 9.60
C LYS A 232 12.57 9.81 9.52
N ARG A 233 11.52 10.65 9.41
CA ARG A 233 11.64 12.10 9.66
C ARG A 233 12.20 12.27 11.08
N LYS A 234 13.42 12.80 11.20
CA LYS A 234 13.93 13.34 12.46
C LYS A 234 13.44 14.79 12.54
N VAL A 235 12.58 15.07 13.51
CA VAL A 235 12.34 16.43 13.98
C VAL A 235 13.48 16.75 14.94
N ASP A 236 14.22 17.83 14.68
CA ASP A 236 15.30 18.29 15.55
C ASP A 236 14.73 18.80 16.87
N ILE A 237 15.06 18.09 17.95
CA ILE A 237 14.82 18.53 19.34
C ILE A 237 16.22 18.68 19.99
N PRO A 238 16.50 19.80 20.67
CA PRO A 238 17.82 20.04 21.27
C PRO A 238 18.18 18.98 22.33
N LYS A 239 19.46 18.59 22.32
CA LYS A 239 20.13 17.54 23.10
C LYS A 239 19.87 17.65 24.61
N ALA A 240 19.26 16.62 25.20
CA ALA A 240 19.33 16.34 26.64
C ALA A 240 20.36 15.24 26.92
N GLU A 241 21.15 15.43 27.98
CA GLU A 241 22.26 14.56 28.40
C GLU A 241 21.81 13.15 28.81
N LYS A 242 22.54 12.14 28.35
CA LYS A 242 22.28 10.72 28.61
C LYS A 242 22.74 10.31 30.02
N ARG A 243 21.82 9.84 30.87
CA ARG A 243 22.14 8.92 31.99
C ARG A 243 22.19 7.48 31.48
N PRO A 244 23.14 6.63 31.93
CA PRO A 244 23.21 5.24 31.51
C PRO A 244 22.10 4.36 32.14
N PRO A 245 21.64 3.31 31.44
CA PRO A 245 20.52 2.46 31.87
C PRO A 245 20.89 1.53 33.04
N PRO A 246 19.91 1.12 33.87
CA PRO A 246 20.14 0.23 35.01
C PRO A 246 20.37 -1.22 34.54
N LEU A 247 21.41 -1.86 35.10
CA LEU A 247 21.78 -3.25 34.83
C LEU A 247 20.79 -4.25 35.46
N SER A 248 20.56 -5.36 34.75
CA SER A 248 19.70 -6.48 35.18
C SER A 248 20.24 -7.22 36.41
N VAL A 249 19.34 -7.72 37.25
CA VAL A 249 19.60 -8.41 38.53
C VAL A 249 20.59 -9.59 38.40
N LYS A 250 20.62 -10.27 37.23
CA LYS A 250 21.57 -11.37 36.98
C LYS A 250 23.02 -10.90 36.80
N GLN A 251 23.25 -9.67 36.33
CA GLN A 251 24.58 -9.08 36.16
C GLN A 251 25.14 -8.51 37.47
N ARG A 252 24.29 -8.14 38.44
CA ARG A 252 24.71 -7.70 39.78
C ARG A 252 25.31 -8.86 40.59
N LYS A 253 24.66 -10.03 40.61
CA LYS A 253 25.16 -11.20 41.35
C LYS A 253 26.49 -11.75 40.81
N LEU A 254 26.74 -11.66 39.49
CA LEU A 254 28.01 -12.10 38.89
C LEU A 254 29.19 -11.17 39.24
N LYS A 255 28.94 -9.86 39.43
CA LYS A 255 29.96 -8.90 39.88
C LYS A 255 30.24 -8.96 41.38
N GLU A 256 29.28 -9.46 42.16
CA GLU A 256 29.45 -9.67 43.60
C GLU A 256 30.28 -10.93 43.89
N ALA A 257 30.12 -11.97 43.07
CA ALA A 257 30.92 -13.20 43.15
C ALA A 257 32.39 -13.05 42.70
N SER A 258 32.76 -11.94 42.03
CA SER A 258 34.14 -11.68 41.57
C SER A 258 34.94 -10.73 42.47
N LYS A 259 34.34 -10.20 43.55
CA LYS A 259 35.07 -9.45 44.58
C LYS A 259 35.77 -10.41 45.54
N GLY A 260 36.93 -10.94 45.14
CA GLY A 260 37.76 -11.71 46.08
C GLY A 260 38.83 -12.60 45.45
N VAL A 261 38.79 -12.87 44.15
CA VAL A 261 39.82 -13.69 43.49
C VAL A 261 40.77 -12.78 42.72
N GLN A 262 41.93 -12.51 43.32
CA GLN A 262 43.04 -11.89 42.59
C GLN A 262 43.57 -12.88 41.56
N SER A 263 43.79 -12.40 40.34
CA SER A 263 44.26 -13.20 39.21
C SER A 263 45.67 -13.74 39.47
N LEU A 264 45.87 -15.04 39.21
CA LEU A 264 47.16 -15.77 39.27
C LEU A 264 48.28 -15.12 38.42
N THR A 265 47.94 -14.24 37.48
CA THR A 265 48.91 -13.48 36.66
C THR A 265 49.75 -12.46 37.44
N MET A 266 49.44 -12.15 38.70
CA MET A 266 50.29 -11.28 39.54
C MET A 266 51.50 -11.98 40.19
N PHE A 267 51.56 -13.32 40.18
CA PHE A 267 52.61 -14.07 40.89
C PHE A 267 53.86 -14.36 40.06
N PHE A 268 53.84 -14.21 38.73
CA PHE A 268 54.96 -14.61 37.85
C PHE A 268 55.85 -13.48 37.35
N ASN A 269 55.60 -12.22 37.72
CA ASN A 269 56.41 -11.07 37.29
C ASN A 269 57.27 -10.47 38.42
N LYS A 270 57.93 -11.30 39.22
CA LYS A 270 58.99 -10.83 40.12
C LYS A 270 60.14 -11.81 40.22
N ALA A 271 61.21 -11.49 39.51
CA ALA A 271 62.63 -11.55 39.91
C ALA A 271 63.53 -11.93 38.72
N PRO A 272 64.83 -11.61 38.79
CA PRO A 272 65.45 -10.34 39.14
C PRO A 272 66.00 -9.59 37.90
#